data_AF-A0A5T0IPK6-F1
#
_entry.id   AF-A0A5T0IPK6-F1
#
_cell.length_a   1.000
_cell.length_b   1.000
_cell.length_c   1.000
_cell.angle_alpha   90.00
_cell.angle_beta   90.00
_cell.angle_gamma   90.00
#
_symmetry.space_group_name_H-M   'P 1'
#
loop_
_entity.id
_entity.type
_entity.pdbx_description
1 polymer ?
#
loop_
_entity_poly.entity_id
_entity_poly.type
_entity_poly.pdbx_seq_one_letter_code
_entity_poly.pdbx_strand_id
1 'polypeptide(L)' 'MTKTELKRVCVKPYDKDRFEVIQDYEFILPNYKGIVPQGFKTDGASIPRLFWSLFPPFKS' A
#
# COMPACT_ATOMS: atom_id res chain seq x y z
N MET A 1 18.31 -16.91 -4.42
CA MET A 1 16.95 -16.37 -4.20
C MET A 1 17.06 -15.20 -3.24
N THR A 2 17.10 -13.97 -3.73
CA THR A 2 17.14 -12.77 -2.90
C THR A 2 15.73 -12.48 -2.39
N LYS A 3 15.53 -12.62 -1.08
CA LYS A 3 14.27 -12.28 -0.42
C LYS A 3 14.09 -10.76 -0.52
N THR A 4 13.26 -10.29 -1.44
CA THR A 4 12.94 -8.86 -1.55
C THR A 4 11.99 -8.51 -0.41
N GLU A 5 12.55 -8.09 0.72
CA GLU A 5 11.75 -7.69 1.88
C GLU A 5 11.15 -6.30 1.64
N LEU A 6 9.82 -6.23 1.57
CA LEU A 6 9.09 -4.96 1.49
C LEU A 6 9.26 -4.22 2.82
N LYS A 7 9.67 -2.94 2.76
CA LYS A 7 9.76 -2.08 3.95
C LYS A 7 8.36 -1.83 4.51
N ARG A 8 8.23 -1.63 5.82
CA ARG A 8 6.95 -1.19 6.39
C ARG A 8 6.62 0.21 5.88
N VAL A 9 5.38 0.40 5.42
CA VAL A 9 4.89 1.71 4.98
C VAL A 9 4.62 2.58 6.20
N CYS A 10 5.02 3.86 6.14
CA CYS A 10 4.70 4.84 7.17
C CYS A 10 3.51 5.67 6.71
N VAL A 11 2.41 5.59 7.46
CA VAL A 11 1.16 6.29 7.16
C VAL A 11 0.61 6.98 8.41
N LYS A 12 -0.10 8.09 8.21
CA LYS A 12 -0.90 8.76 9.23
C LYS A 12 -2.39 8.61 8.90
N PRO A 13 -3.28 8.49 9.89
CA PRO A 13 -4.71 8.59 9.65
C PRO A 13 -5.05 10.00 9.16
N TYR A 14 -5.91 10.09 8.14
CA TYR A 14 -6.42 11.36 7.60
C TYR A 14 -7.94 11.49 7.77
N ASP A 15 -8.67 10.37 7.73
CA ASP A 15 -10.13 10.31 7.88
C ASP A 15 -10.54 8.89 8.33
N LYS A 16 -11.82 8.63 8.57
CA LYS A 16 -12.33 7.30 8.94
C LYS A 16 -11.91 6.26 7.90
N ASP A 17 -11.11 5.28 8.34
CA ASP A 17 -10.54 4.23 7.50
C ASP A 17 -9.71 4.74 6.31
N ARG A 18 -9.16 5.97 6.40
CA ARG A 18 -8.29 6.56 5.37
C ARG A 18 -6.96 7.00 5.93
N PHE A 19 -5.92 6.74 5.15
CA PHE A 19 -4.54 6.92 5.50
C PHE A 19 -3.81 7.75 4.44
N GLU A 20 -2.83 8.53 4.88
CA GLU A 20 -1.95 9.31 4.03
C GLU A 20 -0.51 8.88 4.25
N VAL A 21 0.20 8.65 3.15
CA VAL A 21 1.63 8.30 3.16
C VAL A 21 2.45 9.51 3.60
N ILE A 22 3.24 9.35 4.67
CA ILE A 22 3.98 10.48 5.26
C ILE A 22 5.33 10.76 4.59
N GLN A 23 5.84 9.81 3.81
CA GLN A 23 7.13 9.87 3.14
C GLN A 23 7.10 9.01 1.88
N ASP A 24 7.90 9.37 0.87
CA ASP A 24 8.00 8.56 -0.35
C ASP A 24 8.33 7.11 0.00
N TYR A 25 7.46 6.20 -0.44
CA TYR A 25 7.59 4.77 -0.21
C TYR A 25 7.99 4.09 -1.51
N GLU A 26 9.28 3.79 -1.61
CA GLU A 26 9.84 3.01 -2.70
C GLU A 26 9.71 1.52 -2.41
N PHE A 27 9.19 0.77 -3.37
CA PHE A 27 9.10 -0.68 -3.27
C PHE A 27 9.65 -1.35 -4.53
N ILE A 28 10.29 -2.49 -4.29
CA ILE A 28 10.86 -3.35 -5.33
C ILE A 28 10.20 -4.72 -5.16
N LEU A 29 9.62 -5.21 -6.24
CA LEU A 29 9.09 -6.54 -6.45
C LEU A 29 9.94 -7.21 -7.53
N PRO A 30 9.91 -8.56 -7.65
CA PRO A 30 10.79 -9.29 -8.56
C PRO A 30 10.83 -8.76 -10.01
N ASN A 31 9.71 -8.21 -10.51
CA ASN A 31 9.60 -7.66 -11.86
C ASN A 31 9.07 -6.22 -11.90
N TYR A 32 8.98 -5.53 -10.75
CA TYR A 32 8.37 -4.21 -10.69
C TYR A 32 9.04 -3.33 -9.65
N LYS A 33 9.36 -2.09 -10.01
CA LYS A 33 9.79 -1.06 -9.06
C LYS A 33 8.82 0.10 -9.14
N GLY A 34 8.44 0.64 -7.99
CA GLY A 34 7.49 1.74 -7.91
C GLY A 34 7.77 2.64 -6.73
N ILE A 35 7.26 3.87 -6.83
CA ILE A 35 7.30 4.86 -5.76
C ILE A 35 5.86 5.27 -5.48
N VAL A 36 5.45 5.18 -4.22
CA VAL A 36 4.22 5.80 -3.72
C VAL A 36 4.62 7.15 -3.13
N PRO A 37 4.22 8.28 -3.75
CA PRO A 37 4.66 9.60 -3.31
C PRO A 37 4.05 9.97 -1.95
N GLN A 38 4.77 10.79 -1.21
CA GLN A 38 4.27 11.46 -0.02
C GLN A 38 2.95 12.19 -0.32
N GLY A 39 2.00 12.09 0.61
CA GLY A 39 0.66 12.67 0.46
C GLY A 39 -0.31 11.78 -0.31
N PHE A 40 0.11 10.60 -0.78
CA PHE A 40 -0.80 9.62 -1.37
C PHE A 40 -1.84 9.18 -0.32
N LYS A 41 -3.12 9.37 -0.66
CA LYS A 41 -4.25 8.99 0.19
C LYS A 41 -4.77 7.62 -0.25
N THR A 42 -4.89 6.72 0.71
CA THR A 42 -5.41 5.37 0.51
C THR A 42 -6.45 5.06 1.58
N ASP A 43 -7.53 4.41 1.17
CA ASP A 43 -8.56 3.84 2.05
C ASP A 43 -8.29 2.35 2.35
N GLY A 44 -7.14 1.81 1.92
CA GLY A 44 -6.82 0.39 2.02
C GLY A 44 -7.67 -0.52 1.10
N ALA A 45 -8.70 0.02 0.45
CA ALA A 45 -9.66 -0.70 -0.39
C ALA A 45 -9.59 -0.31 -1.88
N SER A 46 -8.80 0.72 -2.22
CA SER A 46 -8.53 1.20 -3.59
C SER A 46 -7.71 0.22 -4.44
N ILE A 47 -7.42 -0.99 -3.92
CA ILE A 47 -6.79 -2.05 -4.71
C ILE A 47 -7.77 -2.44 -5.83
N PRO A 48 -7.33 -2.49 -7.11
CA PRO A 48 -8.17 -2.94 -8.22
C PRO A 48 -8.88 -4.26 -7.87
N ARG A 49 -10.19 -4.35 -8.19
CA ARG A 49 -11.06 -5.49 -7.80
C ARG A 49 -10.47 -6.87 -8.09
N LEU A 50 -9.56 -6.97 -9.06
CA LEU A 50 -8.81 -8.19 -9.39
C LEU A 50 -8.07 -8.80 -8.19
N PHE A 51 -7.64 -7.99 -7.23
CA PHE A 51 -6.86 -8.43 -6.06
C PHE A 51 -7.71 -8.72 -4.81
N TRP A 52 -9.03 -8.51 -4.86
CA TRP A 52 -9.92 -8.72 -3.71
C TRP A 52 -10.04 -10.19 -3.28
N SER A 53 -9.65 -11.15 -4.13
CA SER A 53 -9.59 -12.58 -3.74
C SER A 53 -8.45 -12.88 -2.76
N LEU A 54 -7.37 -12.09 -2.77
CA LEU A 54 -6.22 -12.24 -1.87
C LEU A 54 -6.34 -11.33 -0.64
N PHE A 55 -6.88 -10.13 -0.85
CA PHE A 55 -7.08 -9.12 0.19
C PHE A 55 -8.54 -8.67 0.17
N PRO A 56 -9.45 -9.44 0.78
CA PRO A 56 -10.87 -9.12 0.76
C PRO A 56 -11.11 -7.74 1.40
N PRO A 57 -11.89 -6.86 0.76
CA PRO A 57 -12.09 -5.47 1.20
C PRO A 57 -12.88 -5.36 2.51
N PHE A 58 -13.52 -6.45 2.96
CA PHE A 58 -14.25 -6.51 4.21
C PHE A 58 -13.83 -7.75 4.98
N LYS A 59 -12.98 -7.59 6.00
CA LYS A 59 -13.03 -8.46 7.18
C LYS A 59 -13.63 -7.62 8.31
N SER A 60 -14.86 -7.97 8.68
CA SER A 60 -15.36 -7.71 10.03
C SER A 60 -14.58 -8.51 11.06
#